data_AF-A0A238XZS5-F1
#
_entry.id   AF-A0A238XZS5-F1
#
_cell.length_a   1.000
_cell.length_b   1.000
_cell.length_c   1.000
_cell.angle_alpha   90.00
_cell.angle_beta   90.00
_cell.angle_gamma   90.00
#
_symmetry.space_group_name_H-M   'P 1'
#
loop_
_entity.id
_entity.type
_entity.pdbx_description
1 polymer ?
#
loop_
_entity_poly.entity_id
_entity_poly.type
_entity_poly.pdbx_seq_one_letter_code
_entity_poly.pdbx_strand_id
1 'polypeptide(L)' 'MTTAELATGPVRMCCICRQRRAKAELLRHVRAATGEGFVPDPRGIMPGRGLYVCDQGECRERFLRYGDRRKKR' A
#
# COMPACT_ATOMS: atom_id res chain seq x y z
N MET A 1 21.71 5.45 12.63
CA MET A 1 21.14 6.56 11.85
C MET A 1 19.78 6.09 11.34
N THR A 2 18.69 6.45 12.02
CA THR A 2 17.34 6.00 11.67
C THR A 2 16.81 6.83 10.51
N THR A 3 16.58 6.18 9.38
CA THR A 3 16.17 6.75 8.07
C THR A 3 14.73 7.31 8.09
N ALA A 4 14.34 8.09 9.10
CA ALA A 4 12.97 8.56 9.29
C ALA A 4 12.85 10.10 9.32
N GLU A 5 13.95 10.83 9.48
CA GLU A 5 13.86 12.28 9.68
C GLU A 5 13.86 13.01 8.34
N LEU A 6 12.78 13.78 8.12
CA LEU A 6 12.38 14.50 6.92
C LEU A 6 11.60 13.66 5.90
N ALA A 7 10.54 12.98 6.35
CA ALA A 7 9.46 12.54 5.46
C ALA A 7 8.66 13.75 4.91
N THR A 8 9.35 14.70 4.27
CA THR A 8 8.79 15.88 3.60
C THR A 8 8.25 15.42 2.25
N GLY A 9 6.95 15.19 2.19
CA GLY A 9 6.32 14.72 0.96
C GLY A 9 4.82 14.54 1.11
N PRO A 10 4.13 14.11 0.03
CA PRO A 10 2.69 13.94 0.06
C PRO A 10 2.26 12.98 1.16
N VAL A 11 1.27 13.38 1.97
CA VAL A 11 0.64 12.49 2.93
C VAL A 11 -0.42 11.65 2.21
N ARG A 12 -0.43 10.35 2.46
CA ARG A 12 -1.45 9.42 1.93
C ARG A 12 -2.07 8.63 3.07
N MET A 13 -3.15 7.93 2.75
CA MET A 13 -3.89 7.14 3.73
C MET A 13 -3.64 5.66 3.51
N CYS A 14 -3.32 4.94 4.58
CA CYS A 14 -3.32 3.49 4.55
C CYS A 14 -4.71 2.97 4.22
N CYS A 15 -4.84 2.10 3.22
CA CYS A 15 -6.14 1.55 2.83
C CYS A 15 -6.73 0.56 3.86
N ILE A 16 -5.92 0.10 4.82
CA ILE A 16 -6.32 -0.83 5.88
C ILE A 16 -6.72 -0.08 7.15
N CYS A 17 -5.76 0.53 7.85
CA CYS A 17 -6.04 1.20 9.13
C CYS A 17 -6.60 2.63 8.98
N ARG A 18 -6.69 3.15 7.75
CA ARG A 18 -7.22 4.50 7.45
C ARG A 18 -6.43 5.66 8.09
N GLN A 19 -5.28 5.39 8.71
CA GLN A 19 -4.39 6.43 9.20
C GLN A 19 -3.66 7.14 8.06
N ARG A 20 -3.44 8.44 8.22
CA ARG A 20 -2.63 9.27 7.32
C ARG A 20 -1.16 9.15 7.72
N ARG A 21 -0.28 8.93 6.74
CA ARG A 21 1.17 8.83 6.92
C ARG A 21 1.88 9.45 5.73
N ALA A 22 3.14 9.83 5.90
CA ALA A 22 3.94 10.29 4.78
C ALA A 22 4.02 9.20 3.71
N LYS A 23 3.98 9.58 2.42
CA LYS A 23 4.07 8.61 1.31
C LYS A 23 5.31 7.70 1.43
N ALA A 24 6.41 8.21 1.98
CA ALA A 24 7.64 7.45 2.20
C ALA A 24 7.48 6.27 3.17
N GLU A 25 6.52 6.34 4.10
CA GLU A 25 6.22 5.27 5.08
C GLU A 25 5.18 4.25 4.57
N LEU A 26 4.72 4.41 3.34
CA LEU A 26 3.64 3.63 2.75
C LEU A 26 4.14 2.82 1.56
N LEU A 27 3.84 1.52 1.58
CA LEU A 27 4.12 0.61 0.49
C LEU A 27 2.99 0.68 -0.55
N ARG A 28 3.32 1.09 -1.78
CA ARG A 28 2.38 1.07 -2.91
C ARG A 28 2.24 -0.35 -3.45
N HIS A 29 1.01 -0.76 -3.67
CA HIS A 29 0.66 -2.00 -4.37
C HIS A 29 -0.32 -1.69 -5.50
N VAL A 30 -0.23 -2.39 -6.62
CA VAL A 30 -1.11 -2.21 -7.78
C VAL A 30 -1.85 -3.50 -8.05
N ARG A 31 -3.10 -3.42 -8.51
CA ARG A 31 -3.86 -4.62 -8.89
C ARG A 31 -3.17 -5.27 -10.09
N ALA A 32 -2.90 -6.58 -9.98
CA ALA A 32 -2.30 -7.34 -11.08
C ALA A 32 -3.18 -7.27 -12.34
N ALA A 33 -2.57 -7.25 -13.52
CA ALA A 33 -3.29 -7.21 -14.80
C ALA A 33 -4.19 -8.45 -15.01
N THR A 34 -3.78 -9.59 -14.44
CA THR A 34 -4.58 -10.83 -14.40
C THR A 34 -5.83 -10.73 -13.52
N GLY A 35 -5.99 -9.64 -12.77
CA GLY A 35 -7.05 -9.47 -11.77
C GLY A 35 -6.76 -10.19 -10.45
N GLU A 36 -5.68 -10.98 -10.39
CA GLU A 36 -5.37 -11.80 -9.23
C GLU A 36 -4.55 -11.04 -8.19
N GLY A 37 -5.24 -10.35 -7.29
CA GLY A 37 -4.61 -9.75 -6.11
C GLY A 37 -3.80 -8.49 -6.42
N PHE A 38 -2.81 -8.23 -5.58
CA PHE A 38 -2.02 -7.00 -5.60
C PHE A 38 -0.53 -7.31 -5.65
N VAL A 39 0.19 -6.62 -6.53
CA VAL A 39 1.65 -6.70 -6.67
C VAL A 39 2.30 -5.46 -6.06
N PRO A 40 3.42 -5.61 -5.32
CA PRO A 40 4.19 -4.47 -4.83
C PRO A 40 4.72 -3.62 -5.98
N ASP A 41 4.63 -2.30 -5.84
CA ASP A 41 5.21 -1.34 -6.79
C ASP A 41 5.99 -0.25 -6.04
N PRO A 42 7.19 -0.57 -5.53
CA PRO A 42 8.01 0.39 -4.79
C PRO A 42 8.44 1.60 -5.64
N ARG A 43 8.54 1.44 -6.97
CA ARG A 43 8.93 2.51 -7.89
C ARG A 43 7.77 3.44 -8.26
N GLY A 44 6.52 2.98 -8.13
CA GLY A 44 5.33 3.79 -8.42
C GLY A 44 5.05 3.97 -9.91
N ILE A 45 5.60 3.11 -10.76
CA ILE A 45 5.53 3.22 -12.22
C ILE A 45 4.52 2.25 -12.85
N MET A 46 4.01 1.27 -12.09
CA MET A 46 3.10 0.28 -12.64
C MET A 46 1.73 0.90 -12.96
N PRO A 47 1.17 0.61 -14.16
CA PRO A 47 -0.13 1.10 -14.58
C PRO A 47 -1.26 0.44 -13.77
N GLY A 48 -2.32 1.20 -13.50
CA GLY A 48 -3.52 0.70 -12.81
C GLY A 48 -3.77 1.32 -11.43
N ARG A 49 -4.80 0.82 -10.75
CA ARG A 49 -5.25 1.37 -9.46
C ARG A 49 -4.28 0.98 -8.35
N GLY A 50 -3.48 1.94 -7.90
CA GLY A 50 -2.59 1.80 -6.75
C GLY A 50 -3.32 1.93 -5.41
N LEU A 51 -2.92 1.12 -4.44
CA LEU A 51 -3.27 1.19 -3.03
C LEU A 51 -2.01 1.42 -2.20
N TYR A 52 -2.14 2.10 -1.07
CA TYR A 52 -1.05 2.37 -0.14
C TYR A 52 -1.34 1.65 1.18
N VAL A 53 -0.36 0.94 1.71
CA VAL A 53 -0.45 0.20 2.98
C VAL A 53 0.74 0.60 3.84
N CYS A 54 0.50 0.91 5.12
CA CYS A 54 1.59 1.25 6.02
C CYS A 54 2.39 0.04 6.45
N ASP A 55 3.60 0.31 6.91
CA ASP A 55 4.54 -0.72 7.34
C ASP A 55 4.25 -1.29 8.75
N GLN A 56 2.98 -1.54 9.07
CA GLN A 56 2.60 -2.21 10.31
C GLN A 56 2.29 -3.66 10.01
N GLY A 57 2.78 -4.58 10.85
CA GLY A 57 2.54 -6.03 10.70
C GLY A 57 1.06 -6.36 10.53
N GLU A 58 0.20 -5.82 11.40
CA GLU A 58 -1.25 -6.03 11.32
C GLU A 58 -1.85 -5.53 9.99
N CYS A 59 -1.39 -4.38 9.49
CA CYS A 59 -1.87 -3.84 8.22
C CYS A 59 -1.42 -4.70 7.03
N ARG A 60 -0.19 -5.22 7.05
CA ARG A 60 0.33 -6.14 6.03
C ARG A 60 -0.49 -7.44 6.01
N GLU A 61 -0.70 -8.07 7.16
CA GLU A 61 -1.48 -9.30 7.29
C GLU A 61 -2.93 -9.12 6.81
N ARG A 62 -3.58 -8.03 7.24
CA ARG A 62 -4.93 -7.69 6.80
C ARG A 62 -4.98 -7.36 5.31
N PHE A 63 -3.93 -6.78 4.74
CA PHE A 63 -3.86 -6.48 3.31
C PHE A 63 -3.77 -7.74 2.44
N LEU A 64 -3.07 -8.78 2.90
CA LEU A 64 -3.05 -10.08 2.20
C LEU A 64 -4.48 -10.61 1.99
N ARG A 65 -5.32 -10.54 3.04
CA ARG A 65 -6.74 -10.96 2.97
C ARG A 65 -7.64 -9.93 2.27
N TYR A 66 -7.22 -8.68 2.17
CA TYR A 66 -7.98 -7.60 1.51
C TYR A 66 -8.10 -7.83 0.00
N GLY A 67 -7.05 -8.36 -0.63
CA GLY A 67 -7.05 -8.76 -2.04
C GLY A 67 -8.14 -9.76 -2.39
N ASP A 68 -8.31 -10.78 -1.54
CA ASP A 68 -9.24 -11.87 -1.80
C ASP A 68 -10.71 -11.44 -1.71
N ARG A 69 -11.03 -10.50 -0.81
CA ARG A 69 -12.40 -9.98 -0.66
C ARG A 69 -12.89 -9.20 -1.87
N ARG A 70 -11.99 -8.54 -2.61
CA ARG A 70 -12.36 -7.84 -3.86
C ARG A 70 -12.48 -8.75 -5.07
N LYS A 71 -11.94 -9.97 -5.03
CA LYS A 71 -12.12 -10.96 -6.12
C LYS A 71 -13.54 -11.53 -6.17
N LYS A 72 -14.22 -11.58 -5.01
CA LYS A 72 -15.56 -12.17 -4.85
C LYS A 72 -16.72 -11.20 -5.15
N ARG A 73 -16.43 -9.98 -5.59
CA ARG A 73 -17.43 -8.90 -5.73
C ARG A 73 -17.52 -8.38 -7.15
#